data_AF-B0R9Q2-F1
#
_entry.id   AF-B0R9Q2-F1
#
_cell.length_a   1.000
_cell.length_b   1.000
_cell.length_c   1.000
_cell.angle_alpha   90.00
_cell.angle_beta   90.00
_cell.angle_gamma   90.00
#
_symmetry.space_group_name_H-M   'P 1'
#
loop_
_entity.id
_entity.type
_entity.pdbx_description
1 polymer ?
#
loop_
_entity_poly.entity_id
_entity_poly.type
_entity_poly.pdbx_seq_one_letter_code
_entity_poly.pdbx_strand_id
1 'polypeptide(L)'
;MTESVHDLVGVGLGPFNLGLAALIEGSDDVPLDAAFLEQKPEFVWHDGMLIEGTTLEVPFLADLVTLADPTNPYSYLNYLREHDRLYEFYFYETFQIPRREYNDYCQWVAESLAAPRFSRRVVDITAIDDDATPANFRVTAVEPADEARSATDDDAPTHQYRARDLVVGVGSRPYVPPAFRDLPAPDVFHTAAYREHRAAVCDADSVAVIGSGQSAAEVVHDLLTRRSTSDRSPRVDWVTRSAGFFPMEYSKLGLQHFTPEYTDYVYDLPQPVKDELIPNQDILYKGIDPETSTRIYDTLYEQSIGGRDPNVGMIAATEVGAVEPTGGGRYRVDCRHRQTDTGFAFETDAVILGTGYHRPTPGFLSSLEPRLARDDQDRLAVDREYGVGGDLPGGLFVQNAELHTHGVGAPDLGLGAYRNAVILDRLLADAPYPVDRDTVFQDFAPEAYASHAPGGRVRDDDPTTPPAAGQPNDHHQ
;
A
#
# COMPACT_ATOMS: atom_id res chain seq x y z
N MET A 1 34.10 14.58 13.57
CA MET A 1 34.09 13.10 13.47
C MET A 1 33.78 12.82 12.02
N THR A 2 34.56 12.00 11.33
CA THR A 2 34.24 11.59 9.96
C THR A 2 32.91 10.86 10.00
N GLU A 3 31.86 11.44 9.41
CA GLU A 3 30.57 10.77 9.22
C GLU A 3 30.83 9.43 8.52
N SER A 4 30.44 8.32 9.16
CA SER A 4 30.55 7.00 8.56
C SER A 4 29.66 6.94 7.31
N VAL A 5 30.16 6.28 6.28
CA VAL A 5 29.41 6.04 5.05
C VAL A 5 28.72 4.69 5.20
N HIS A 6 27.40 4.68 5.07
CA HIS A 6 26.61 3.45 5.03
C HIS A 6 26.66 2.84 3.62
N ASP A 7 26.57 1.52 3.53
CA ASP A 7 26.37 0.86 2.23
C ASP A 7 24.98 1.18 1.70
N LEU A 8 23.96 1.18 2.56
CA LEU A 8 22.57 1.46 2.19
C LEU A 8 21.92 2.47 3.14
N VAL A 9 21.27 3.49 2.58
CA VAL A 9 20.32 4.32 3.34
C VAL A 9 18.90 4.14 2.83
N GLY A 10 18.03 3.65 3.70
CA GLY A 10 16.60 3.54 3.43
C GLY A 10 15.83 4.79 3.85
N VAL A 11 14.90 5.26 3.02
CA VAL A 11 14.02 6.39 3.33
C VAL A 11 12.58 5.90 3.50
N GLY A 12 12.03 6.10 4.70
CA GLY A 12 10.77 5.52 5.17
C GLY A 12 10.97 4.12 5.77
N LEU A 13 10.23 3.81 6.83
CA LEU A 13 10.24 2.51 7.49
C LEU A 13 8.82 1.92 7.53
N GLY A 14 8.23 1.72 6.35
CA GLY A 14 7.05 0.86 6.20
C GLY A 14 7.43 -0.63 6.28
N PRO A 15 6.45 -1.55 6.19
CA PRO A 15 6.72 -3.00 6.31
C PRO A 15 7.75 -3.51 5.29
N PHE A 16 7.81 -2.94 4.09
CA PHE A 16 8.78 -3.35 3.08
C PHE A 16 10.23 -3.04 3.46
N ASN A 17 10.53 -1.78 3.82
CA ASN A 17 11.87 -1.39 4.29
C ASN A 17 12.20 -1.99 5.65
N LEU A 18 11.21 -2.22 6.52
CA LEU A 18 11.41 -2.94 7.77
C LEU A 18 11.81 -4.40 7.52
N GLY A 19 11.18 -5.07 6.56
CA GLY A 19 11.58 -6.42 6.14
C GLY A 19 12.98 -6.45 5.53
N LEU A 20 13.34 -5.44 4.75
CA LEU A 20 14.71 -5.33 4.22
C LEU A 20 15.73 -5.17 5.36
N ALA A 21 15.44 -4.31 6.34
CA ALA A 21 16.28 -4.15 7.52
C ALA A 21 16.39 -5.45 8.33
N ALA A 22 15.29 -6.18 8.51
CA ALA A 22 15.24 -7.45 9.22
C ALA A 22 16.00 -8.59 8.50
N LEU A 23 16.02 -8.58 7.16
CA LEU A 23 16.86 -9.50 6.38
C LEU A 23 18.34 -9.12 6.46
N ILE A 24 18.67 -7.82 6.49
CA ILE A 24 20.06 -7.38 6.64
C ILE A 24 20.64 -7.76 8.01
N GLU A 25 19.92 -7.48 9.11
CA GLU A 25 20.43 -7.75 10.46
C GLU A 25 20.14 -9.17 10.97
N GLY A 26 19.20 -9.87 10.35
CA GLY A 26 18.81 -11.22 10.75
C GLY A 26 19.77 -12.33 10.31
N SER A 27 20.81 -12.00 9.54
CA SER A 27 21.81 -12.95 9.04
C SER A 27 23.23 -12.37 9.06
N ASP A 28 24.16 -13.07 9.70
CA ASP A 28 25.59 -12.73 9.68
C ASP A 28 26.20 -12.85 8.27
N ASP A 29 25.53 -13.54 7.34
CA ASP A 29 25.95 -13.69 5.95
C ASP A 29 25.60 -12.47 5.08
N VAL A 30 24.97 -11.43 5.65
CA VAL A 30 24.67 -10.15 4.98
C VAL A 30 25.55 -9.03 5.56
N PRO A 31 26.75 -8.79 5.01
CA PRO A 31 27.69 -7.82 5.56
C PRO A 31 27.40 -6.38 5.06
N LEU A 32 26.19 -5.87 5.26
CA LEU A 32 25.79 -4.50 4.88
C LEU A 32 25.62 -3.59 6.10
N ASP A 33 26.28 -2.43 6.09
CA ASP A 33 25.96 -1.34 7.02
C ASP A 33 24.79 -0.52 6.46
N ALA A 34 23.63 -0.63 7.09
CA ALA A 34 22.41 0.05 6.67
C ALA A 34 21.84 0.98 7.75
N ALA A 35 21.22 2.08 7.30
CA ALA A 35 20.42 2.96 8.16
C ALA A 35 19.07 3.28 7.50
N PHE A 36 17.97 3.16 8.24
CA PHE A 36 16.62 3.44 7.73
C PHE A 36 16.00 4.63 8.46
N LEU A 37 15.63 5.67 7.71
CA LEU A 37 15.18 6.95 8.26
C LEU A 37 13.65 7.03 8.24
N GLU A 38 13.03 7.15 9.41
CA GLU A 38 11.58 7.28 9.58
C GLU A 38 11.23 8.60 10.27
N GLN A 39 10.26 9.33 9.71
CA GLN A 39 9.86 10.62 10.26
C GLN A 39 9.07 10.49 11.57
N LYS A 40 8.32 9.40 11.76
CA LYS A 40 7.58 9.16 13.01
C LYS A 40 8.55 8.82 14.15
N PRO A 41 8.15 9.07 15.41
CA PRO A 41 8.97 8.73 16.57
C PRO A 41 9.02 7.22 16.85
N GLU A 42 8.12 6.44 16.27
CA GLU A 42 8.01 4.99 16.44
C GLU A 42 7.39 4.36 15.18
N PHE A 43 7.53 3.04 15.03
CA PHE A 43 6.86 2.31 13.97
C PHE A 43 5.35 2.28 14.25
N VAL A 44 4.55 2.69 13.26
CA VAL A 44 3.10 2.48 13.28
C VAL A 44 2.55 2.38 11.87
N TRP A 45 1.93 1.24 11.57
CA TRP A 45 1.42 0.91 10.25
C TRP A 45 -0.08 1.20 10.15
N HIS A 46 -0.43 2.10 9.22
CA HIS A 46 -1.82 2.53 8.98
C HIS A 46 -2.61 2.88 10.26
N ASP A 47 -2.00 3.64 11.17
CA ASP A 47 -2.52 3.95 12.50
C ASP A 47 -4.03 4.25 12.51
N GLY A 48 -4.49 5.21 11.69
CA GLY A 48 -5.89 5.62 11.65
C GLY A 48 -6.90 4.56 11.18
N MET A 49 -6.42 3.43 10.64
CA MET A 49 -7.22 2.28 10.19
C MET A 49 -6.96 1.00 11.01
N LEU A 50 -6.26 1.07 12.14
CA LEU A 50 -6.15 -0.03 13.12
C LEU A 50 -7.47 -0.23 13.91
N ILE A 51 -8.56 -0.41 13.17
CA ILE A 51 -9.90 -0.68 13.71
C ILE A 51 -9.89 -2.06 14.36
N GLU A 52 -10.56 -2.19 15.50
CA GLU A 52 -10.66 -3.46 16.19
C GLU A 52 -11.45 -4.50 15.38
N GLY A 53 -10.94 -5.72 15.33
CA GLY A 53 -11.57 -6.82 14.58
C GLY A 53 -11.32 -6.79 13.07
N THR A 54 -10.39 -5.98 12.56
CA THR A 54 -9.90 -6.08 11.18
C THR A 54 -8.65 -6.94 11.10
N THR A 55 -8.50 -7.66 9.98
CA THR A 55 -7.41 -8.60 9.72
C THR A 55 -6.56 -8.14 8.54
N LEU A 56 -5.39 -8.74 8.39
CA LEU A 56 -4.66 -8.71 7.13
C LEU A 56 -5.45 -9.48 6.06
N GLU A 57 -5.27 -9.09 4.81
CA GLU A 57 -5.83 -9.79 3.64
C GLU A 57 -4.90 -10.90 3.13
N VAL A 58 -3.69 -10.98 3.70
CA VAL A 58 -2.67 -11.99 3.40
C VAL A 58 -2.47 -12.95 4.58
N PRO A 59 -2.02 -14.19 4.34
CA PRO A 59 -1.61 -15.11 5.40
C PRO A 59 -0.44 -14.54 6.23
N PHE A 60 -0.32 -14.92 7.51
CA PHE A 60 0.83 -14.54 8.35
C PHE A 60 2.20 -14.99 7.81
N LEU A 61 2.23 -15.92 6.83
CA LEU A 61 3.46 -16.29 6.14
C LEU A 61 4.04 -15.11 5.33
N ALA A 62 3.19 -14.19 4.88
CA ALA A 62 3.56 -12.89 4.34
C ALA A 62 3.94 -11.90 5.45
N ASP A 63 4.75 -12.37 6.41
CA ASP A 63 5.43 -11.51 7.37
C ASP A 63 6.64 -10.82 6.71
N LEU A 64 7.53 -10.24 7.52
CA LEU A 64 8.65 -9.46 7.02
C LEU A 64 9.76 -10.29 6.36
N VAL A 65 9.89 -11.59 6.70
CA VAL A 65 11.11 -12.37 6.43
C VAL A 65 10.86 -13.82 6.01
N THR A 66 9.75 -14.46 6.43
CA THR A 66 9.53 -15.91 6.34
C THR A 66 9.58 -16.44 4.92
N LEU A 67 9.09 -15.70 3.93
CA LEU A 67 9.13 -16.13 2.52
C LEU A 67 10.53 -16.02 1.90
N ALA A 68 11.48 -15.30 2.52
CA ALA A 68 12.89 -15.31 2.11
C ALA A 68 13.72 -16.29 2.97
N ASP A 69 13.46 -16.34 4.28
CA ASP A 69 14.13 -17.22 5.23
C ASP A 69 13.21 -17.53 6.43
N PRO A 70 12.58 -18.73 6.47
CA PRO A 70 11.74 -19.15 7.58
C PRO A 70 12.48 -19.30 8.92
N THR A 71 13.83 -19.32 8.91
CA THR A 71 14.66 -19.44 10.11
C THR A 71 15.05 -18.09 10.71
N ASN A 72 14.78 -16.99 10.00
CA ASN A 72 15.12 -15.65 10.43
C ASN A 72 14.47 -15.34 11.80
N PRO A 73 15.23 -14.80 12.77
CA PRO A 73 14.75 -14.55 14.12
C PRO A 73 13.60 -13.53 14.17
N TYR A 74 13.42 -12.71 13.14
CA TYR A 74 12.35 -11.73 13.05
C TYR A 74 11.08 -12.26 12.39
N SER A 75 10.92 -13.58 12.22
CA SER A 75 9.66 -14.17 11.75
C SER A 75 8.51 -13.95 12.74
N TYR A 76 7.28 -13.88 12.22
CA TYR A 76 6.07 -13.72 13.03
C TYR A 76 5.87 -14.86 14.02
N LEU A 77 6.23 -16.10 13.64
CA LEU A 77 6.18 -17.24 14.55
C LEU A 77 7.20 -17.11 15.69
N ASN A 78 8.38 -16.53 15.44
CA ASN A 78 9.34 -16.26 16.50
C ASN A 78 8.89 -15.11 17.41
N TYR A 79 8.27 -14.06 16.84
CA TYR A 79 7.58 -13.03 17.64
C TYR A 79 6.56 -13.66 18.60
N LEU A 80 5.69 -14.56 18.14
CA LEU A 80 4.72 -15.24 19.00
C LEU A 80 5.39 -16.08 20.09
N ARG A 81 6.56 -16.67 19.81
CA ARG A 81 7.36 -17.40 20.79
C ARG A 81 7.93 -16.48 21.86
N GLU A 82 8.54 -15.37 21.47
CA GLU A 82 9.14 -14.39 22.39
C GLU A 82 8.12 -13.68 23.28
N HIS A 83 6.84 -13.65 22.87
CA HIS A 83 5.75 -13.05 23.65
C HIS A 83 4.91 -14.08 24.42
N ASP A 84 5.31 -15.36 24.45
CA ASP A 84 4.57 -16.46 25.10
C ASP A 84 3.13 -16.68 24.56
N ARG A 85 2.87 -16.30 23.31
CA ARG A 85 1.55 -16.39 22.66
C ARG A 85 1.41 -17.50 21.63
N LEU A 86 2.49 -18.24 21.36
CA LEU A 86 2.50 -19.26 20.30
C LEU A 86 1.42 -20.35 20.46
N TYR A 87 1.17 -20.83 21.68
CA TYR A 87 0.10 -21.83 21.90
C TYR A 87 -1.29 -21.21 21.80
N GLU A 88 -1.47 -19.94 22.18
CA GLU A 88 -2.74 -19.23 22.00
C GLU A 88 -3.04 -19.07 20.51
N PHE A 89 -2.03 -18.68 19.73
CA PHE A 89 -2.12 -18.57 18.27
C PHE A 89 -2.37 -19.93 17.60
N TYR A 90 -1.73 -20.99 18.08
CA TYR A 90 -1.96 -22.35 17.60
C TYR A 90 -3.45 -22.75 17.67
N PHE A 91 -4.14 -22.38 18.77
CA PHE A 91 -5.58 -22.63 18.91
C PHE A 91 -6.46 -21.56 18.24
N TYR A 92 -5.90 -20.39 17.91
CA TYR A 92 -6.60 -19.36 17.15
C TYR A 92 -6.86 -19.80 15.69
N GLU A 93 -5.99 -20.68 15.14
CA GLU A 93 -6.20 -21.45 13.89
C GLU A 93 -6.69 -20.61 12.68
N THR A 94 -6.17 -19.39 12.52
CA THR A 94 -6.43 -18.54 11.35
C THR A 94 -5.14 -18.07 10.70
N PHE A 95 -5.14 -17.98 9.37
CA PHE A 95 -4.03 -17.47 8.60
C PHE A 95 -4.03 -15.93 8.52
N GLN A 96 -5.22 -15.32 8.48
CA GLN A 96 -5.40 -13.88 8.43
C GLN A 96 -5.41 -13.33 9.86
N ILE A 97 -4.30 -12.73 10.25
CA ILE A 97 -4.08 -12.24 11.61
C ILE A 97 -4.65 -10.83 11.81
N PRO A 98 -5.01 -10.43 13.04
CA PRO A 98 -5.47 -9.09 13.33
C PRO A 98 -4.43 -8.02 12.95
N ARG A 99 -4.86 -6.92 12.31
CA ARG A 99 -3.93 -5.83 11.92
C ARG A 99 -3.19 -5.22 13.12
N ARG A 100 -3.84 -5.20 14.29
CA ARG A 100 -3.23 -4.75 15.54
C ARG A 100 -2.06 -5.63 15.97
N GLU A 101 -2.18 -6.94 15.79
CA GLU A 101 -1.12 -7.88 16.13
C GLU A 101 0.02 -7.84 15.10
N TYR A 102 -0.28 -7.66 13.81
CA TYR A 102 0.75 -7.42 12.81
C TYR A 102 1.52 -6.11 13.07
N ASN A 103 0.83 -5.03 13.47
CA ASN A 103 1.47 -3.78 13.88
C ASN A 103 2.39 -3.99 15.09
N ASP A 104 1.92 -4.69 16.13
CA ASP A 104 2.70 -5.01 17.32
C ASP A 104 3.95 -5.85 16.97
N TYR A 105 3.79 -6.85 16.11
CA TYR A 105 4.91 -7.62 15.54
C TYR A 105 5.93 -6.71 14.83
N CYS A 106 5.49 -5.79 13.97
CA CYS A 106 6.40 -4.89 13.28
C CYS A 106 7.08 -3.89 14.24
N GLN A 107 6.38 -3.45 15.29
CA GLN A 107 6.97 -2.63 16.36
C GLN A 107 8.08 -3.40 17.08
N TRP A 108 7.82 -4.64 17.46
CA TRP A 108 8.82 -5.51 18.08
C TRP A 108 10.06 -5.70 17.19
N VAL A 109 9.88 -5.93 15.89
CA VAL A 109 11.02 -6.03 14.95
C VAL A 109 11.75 -4.70 14.87
N ALA A 110 11.05 -3.58 14.70
CA ALA A 110 11.69 -2.27 14.58
C ALA A 110 12.46 -1.84 15.83
N GLU A 111 12.00 -2.24 17.03
CA GLU A 111 12.69 -2.02 18.30
C GLU A 111 13.89 -2.95 18.51
N SER A 112 13.86 -4.13 17.88
CA SER A 112 14.93 -5.14 17.98
C SER A 112 16.09 -4.90 17.03
N LEU A 113 15.91 -4.04 16.01
CA LEU A 113 16.92 -3.72 14.99
C LEU A 113 17.75 -2.49 15.36
N ALA A 114 19.02 -2.49 14.95
CA ALA A 114 19.95 -1.39 15.16
C ALA A 114 19.94 -0.33 14.03
N ALA A 115 19.42 -0.63 12.85
CA ALA A 115 19.42 0.23 11.67
C ALA A 115 18.36 1.35 11.67
N PRO A 116 17.15 1.17 12.24
CA PRO A 116 16.13 2.24 12.26
C PRO A 116 16.59 3.53 12.97
N ARG A 117 16.26 4.68 12.39
CA ARG A 117 16.45 6.02 12.94
C ARG A 117 15.13 6.76 12.86
N PHE A 118 14.39 6.76 13.96
CA PHE A 118 13.12 7.47 14.10
C PHE A 118 13.31 8.98 14.27
N SER A 119 12.24 9.74 14.08
CA SER A 119 12.27 11.21 14.09
C SER A 119 13.29 11.78 13.10
N ARG A 120 13.42 11.16 11.93
CA ARG A 120 14.27 11.58 10.81
C ARG A 120 13.43 11.78 9.56
N ARG A 121 12.95 13.01 9.35
CA ARG A 121 12.26 13.38 8.11
C ARG A 121 13.28 13.79 7.06
N VAL A 122 13.45 12.97 6.04
CA VAL A 122 14.30 13.30 4.90
C VAL A 122 13.69 14.47 4.11
N VAL A 123 14.50 15.50 3.88
CA VAL A 123 14.09 16.73 3.18
C VAL A 123 14.81 16.91 1.85
N ASP A 124 15.99 16.33 1.68
CA ASP A 124 16.77 16.44 0.44
C ASP A 124 17.75 15.27 0.29
N ILE A 125 17.99 14.86 -0.95
CA ILE A 125 19.00 13.88 -1.34
C ILE A 125 19.81 14.45 -2.49
N THR A 126 21.12 14.54 -2.31
CA THR A 126 22.04 15.03 -3.35
C THR A 126 23.04 13.96 -3.73
N ALA A 127 23.43 13.95 -5.01
CA ALA A 127 24.53 13.14 -5.49
C ALA A 127 25.88 13.71 -5.06
N ILE A 128 26.86 12.83 -4.87
CA ILE A 128 28.27 13.15 -4.61
C ILE A 128 29.07 12.62 -5.79
N ASP A 129 29.58 13.51 -6.64
CA ASP A 129 30.40 13.16 -7.82
C ASP A 129 31.91 13.25 -7.56
N ASP A 130 32.31 13.09 -6.30
CA ASP A 130 33.71 13.19 -5.88
C ASP A 130 34.31 11.80 -5.64
N ASP A 131 35.16 11.36 -6.56
CA ASP A 131 35.90 10.09 -6.49
C ASP A 131 36.76 9.95 -5.22
N ALA A 132 37.07 11.05 -4.51
CA ALA A 132 37.80 11.02 -3.25
C ALA A 132 36.93 10.59 -2.05
N THR A 133 35.60 10.54 -2.20
CA THR A 133 34.65 10.16 -1.15
C THR A 133 34.06 8.77 -1.46
N PRO A 134 34.06 7.83 -0.50
CA PRO A 134 33.51 6.48 -0.73
C PRO A 134 31.97 6.41 -0.73
N ALA A 135 31.29 7.56 -0.86
CA ALA A 135 29.83 7.72 -0.80
C ALA A 135 29.33 8.36 -2.10
N ASN A 136 28.20 7.88 -2.59
CA ASN A 136 27.57 8.34 -3.82
C ASN A 136 26.45 9.35 -3.55
N PHE A 137 25.88 9.33 -2.34
CA PHE A 137 24.75 10.17 -1.96
C PHE A 137 24.95 10.83 -0.60
N ARG A 138 24.38 12.04 -0.45
CA ARG A 138 24.16 12.71 0.83
C ARG A 138 22.65 12.85 1.07
N VAL A 139 22.19 12.34 2.19
CA VAL A 139 20.80 12.41 2.64
C VAL A 139 20.70 13.39 3.80
N THR A 140 19.88 14.42 3.64
CA THR A 140 19.63 15.43 4.68
C THR A 140 18.28 15.17 5.33
N ALA A 141 18.27 15.03 6.65
CA ALA A 141 17.07 14.84 7.45
C ALA A 141 16.96 15.86 8.58
N VAL A 142 15.74 16.09 9.04
CA VAL A 142 15.42 16.99 10.16
C VAL A 142 14.45 16.30 11.12
N GLU A 143 14.41 16.76 12.37
CA GLU A 143 13.43 16.27 13.33
C GLU A 143 12.10 17.03 13.15
N PRO A 144 10.95 16.36 12.97
CA PRO A 144 9.67 17.04 12.76
C PRO A 144 9.28 18.02 13.88
N ALA A 145 9.70 17.75 15.12
CA ALA A 145 9.45 18.61 16.26
C ALA A 145 10.20 19.95 16.20
N ASP A 146 11.36 19.99 15.54
CA ASP A 146 12.18 21.18 15.42
C ASP A 146 11.75 22.08 14.27
N GLU A 147 11.14 21.55 13.21
CA GLU A 147 10.55 22.36 12.15
C GLU A 147 9.36 23.21 12.61
N ALA A 148 8.51 22.65 13.48
CA ALA A 148 7.41 23.41 14.09
C ALA A 148 7.92 24.59 14.93
N ARG A 149 9.19 24.54 15.37
CA ARG A 149 9.89 25.62 16.11
C ARG A 149 10.72 26.52 15.19
N SER A 150 11.19 26.01 14.05
CA SER A 150 12.08 26.68 13.09
C SER A 150 11.35 27.46 11.99
N ALA A 151 10.01 27.42 11.93
CA ALA A 151 9.23 28.41 11.17
C ALA A 151 9.53 29.88 11.56
N THR A 152 10.31 30.09 12.63
CA THR A 152 10.84 31.39 13.10
C THR A 152 12.37 31.54 13.05
N ASP A 153 13.15 30.52 12.66
CA ASP A 153 14.64 30.58 12.63
C ASP A 153 15.23 29.57 11.61
N ASP A 154 16.13 30.01 10.71
CA ASP A 154 16.73 29.22 9.60
C ASP A 154 17.72 28.11 10.04
N ASP A 155 17.85 27.85 11.35
CA ASP A 155 18.93 27.05 11.97
C ASP A 155 18.44 25.74 12.60
N ALA A 156 17.39 25.10 12.07
CA ALA A 156 16.96 23.78 12.57
C ALA A 156 18.12 22.77 12.49
N PRO A 157 18.40 22.00 13.55
CA PRO A 157 19.46 21.01 13.53
C PRO A 157 19.18 19.95 12.46
N THR A 158 20.04 19.88 11.45
CA THR A 158 19.99 18.87 10.39
C THR A 158 20.85 17.66 10.74
N HIS A 159 20.36 16.47 10.39
CA HIS A 159 21.12 15.23 10.39
C HIS A 159 21.59 14.93 8.97
N GLN A 160 22.87 14.60 8.80
CA GLN A 160 23.44 14.22 7.50
C GLN A 160 23.87 12.75 7.52
N TYR A 161 23.47 12.04 6.48
CA TYR A 161 23.85 10.65 6.22
C TYR A 161 24.54 10.56 4.87
N ARG A 162 25.51 9.66 4.75
CA ARG A 162 26.21 9.36 3.50
C ARG A 162 25.98 7.91 3.15
N ALA A 163 25.68 7.65 1.88
CA ALA A 163 25.30 6.33 1.41
C ALA A 163 25.99 5.98 0.08
N ARG A 164 26.26 4.70 -0.16
CA ARG A 164 26.60 4.19 -1.49
C ARG A 164 25.35 3.97 -2.33
N ASP A 165 24.34 3.35 -1.74
CA ASP A 165 23.06 3.06 -2.38
C ASP A 165 21.89 3.56 -1.53
N LEU A 166 20.74 3.74 -2.16
CA LEU A 166 19.51 4.24 -1.54
C LEU A 166 18.36 3.27 -1.77
N VAL A 167 17.44 3.14 -0.81
CA VAL A 167 16.16 2.46 -1.01
C VAL A 167 15.00 3.31 -0.50
N VAL A 168 14.09 3.68 -1.40
CA VAL A 168 12.96 4.57 -1.08
C VAL A 168 11.69 3.75 -0.89
N GLY A 169 11.23 3.66 0.36
CA GLY A 169 10.05 2.91 0.79
C GLY A 169 9.07 3.76 1.60
N VAL A 170 8.76 4.96 1.12
CA VAL A 170 7.91 5.95 1.82
C VAL A 170 6.41 5.67 1.72
N GLY A 171 6.02 4.57 1.06
CA GLY A 171 4.64 4.14 0.93
C GLY A 171 3.77 5.10 0.10
N SER A 172 2.50 5.20 0.49
CA SER A 172 1.48 5.94 -0.25
C SER A 172 0.81 6.99 0.62
N ARG A 173 0.30 8.06 0.00
CA ARG A 173 -0.42 9.15 0.68
C ARG A 173 -1.92 9.07 0.41
N PRO A 174 -2.78 9.38 1.41
CA PRO A 174 -4.21 9.51 1.20
C PRO A 174 -4.53 10.35 -0.03
N TYR A 175 -5.39 9.84 -0.91
CA TYR A 175 -5.87 10.60 -2.06
C TYR A 175 -7.17 11.28 -1.70
N VAL A 176 -7.12 12.60 -1.51
CA VAL A 176 -8.32 13.44 -1.36
C VAL A 176 -8.60 14.11 -2.72
N PRO A 177 -9.73 13.78 -3.38
CA PRO A 177 -10.15 14.44 -4.61
C PRO A 177 -10.13 15.97 -4.47
N PRO A 178 -9.74 16.73 -5.51
CA PRO A 178 -9.62 18.19 -5.43
C PRO A 178 -10.86 18.89 -4.86
N ALA A 179 -12.06 18.39 -5.17
CA ALA A 179 -13.33 18.93 -4.69
C ALA A 179 -13.51 18.90 -3.16
N PHE A 180 -12.71 18.12 -2.43
CA PHE A 180 -12.87 17.91 -0.99
C PHE A 180 -11.69 18.41 -0.14
N ARG A 181 -10.63 18.96 -0.75
CA ARG A 181 -9.37 19.28 -0.05
C ARG A 181 -9.46 20.42 0.95
N ASP A 182 -10.34 21.40 0.69
CA ASP A 182 -10.47 22.62 1.50
C ASP A 182 -11.57 22.50 2.57
N LEU A 183 -12.15 21.31 2.75
CA LEU A 183 -13.20 21.06 3.73
C LEU A 183 -12.59 20.76 5.11
N PRO A 184 -13.20 21.23 6.21
CA PRO A 184 -12.60 21.13 7.53
C PRO A 184 -12.72 19.72 8.13
N ALA A 185 -11.62 19.28 8.76
CA ALA A 185 -11.67 18.26 9.80
C ALA A 185 -12.27 18.88 11.09
N PRO A 186 -13.00 18.10 11.92
CA PRO A 186 -13.15 16.64 11.90
C PRO A 186 -14.35 16.14 11.07
N ASP A 187 -15.04 17.00 10.32
CA ASP A 187 -16.30 16.64 9.69
C ASP A 187 -16.11 15.95 8.33
N VAL A 188 -15.11 16.38 7.57
CA VAL A 188 -14.75 15.79 6.27
C VAL A 188 -13.30 15.32 6.31
N PHE A 189 -13.07 14.01 6.26
CA PHE A 189 -11.72 13.44 6.38
C PHE A 189 -11.55 12.12 5.64
N HIS A 190 -10.31 11.75 5.34
CA HIS A 190 -9.97 10.47 4.72
C HIS A 190 -9.97 9.33 5.74
N THR A 191 -10.30 8.10 5.34
CA THR A 191 -10.28 6.90 6.22
C THR A 191 -8.97 6.73 6.99
N ALA A 192 -7.86 7.21 6.43
CA ALA A 192 -6.55 7.27 7.08
C ALA A 192 -6.50 8.02 8.44
N ALA A 193 -7.49 8.88 8.72
CA ALA A 193 -7.65 9.61 9.98
C ALA A 193 -8.86 9.11 10.80
N TYR A 194 -9.43 7.94 10.45
CA TYR A 194 -10.69 7.48 11.02
C TYR A 194 -10.64 7.31 12.53
N ARG A 195 -9.63 6.64 13.09
CA ARG A 195 -9.53 6.47 14.56
C ARG A 195 -9.44 7.78 15.32
N GLU A 196 -8.80 8.82 14.76
CA GLU A 196 -8.70 10.15 15.38
C GLU A 196 -10.07 10.81 15.51
N HIS A 197 -10.89 10.73 14.45
CA HIS A 197 -12.20 11.39 14.39
C HIS A 197 -13.38 10.46 14.74
N ARG A 198 -13.11 9.20 15.07
CA ARG A 198 -14.09 8.15 15.31
C ARG A 198 -15.16 8.53 16.33
N ALA A 199 -14.75 9.12 17.45
CA ALA A 199 -15.67 9.53 18.51
C ALA A 199 -16.67 10.59 18.01
N ALA A 200 -16.18 11.59 17.28
CA ALA A 200 -17.02 12.65 16.71
C ALA A 200 -18.05 12.11 15.72
N VAL A 201 -17.65 11.20 14.80
CA VAL A 201 -18.58 10.62 13.83
C VAL A 201 -19.54 9.58 14.45
N CYS A 202 -19.19 8.96 15.57
CA CYS A 202 -20.13 8.11 16.30
C CYS A 202 -21.27 8.95 16.94
N ASP A 203 -20.98 10.18 17.37
CA ASP A 203 -21.94 11.08 18.02
C ASP A 203 -22.84 11.85 17.04
N ALA A 204 -22.45 11.94 15.77
CA ALA A 204 -23.22 12.55 14.69
C ALA A 204 -24.59 11.88 14.50
N ASP A 205 -25.55 12.55 13.86
CA ASP A 205 -26.85 11.95 13.52
C ASP A 205 -26.83 11.28 12.14
N SER A 206 -25.91 11.67 11.26
CA SER A 206 -25.74 11.17 9.90
C SER A 206 -24.28 11.20 9.45
N VAL A 207 -23.81 10.12 8.84
CA VAL A 207 -22.44 9.98 8.31
C VAL A 207 -22.49 9.38 6.91
N ALA A 208 -21.78 9.98 5.95
CA ALA A 208 -21.62 9.45 4.61
C ALA A 208 -20.21 8.90 4.42
N VAL A 209 -20.07 7.64 3.99
CA VAL A 209 -18.81 7.01 3.61
C VAL A 209 -18.74 6.93 2.09
N ILE A 210 -17.72 7.56 1.49
CA ILE A 210 -17.54 7.64 0.03
C ILE A 210 -16.40 6.73 -0.41
N GLY A 211 -16.69 5.71 -1.21
CA GLY A 211 -15.73 4.74 -1.74
C GLY A 211 -16.20 3.28 -1.56
N SER A 212 -15.56 2.32 -2.24
CA SER A 212 -15.93 0.89 -2.15
C SER A 212 -14.80 -0.06 -1.75
N GLY A 213 -13.58 0.44 -1.54
CA GLY A 213 -12.47 -0.44 -1.14
C GLY A 213 -12.62 -0.93 0.30
N GLN A 214 -11.76 -1.86 0.70
CA GLN A 214 -11.76 -2.45 2.04
C GLN A 214 -11.87 -1.41 3.17
N SER A 215 -11.10 -0.32 3.13
CA SER A 215 -11.14 0.69 4.20
C SER A 215 -12.51 1.34 4.37
N ALA A 216 -13.26 1.53 3.27
CA ALA A 216 -14.62 2.06 3.34
C ALA A 216 -15.56 1.04 3.98
N ALA A 217 -15.44 -0.23 3.60
CA ALA A 217 -16.23 -1.33 4.16
C ALA A 217 -15.98 -1.52 5.66
N GLU A 218 -14.72 -1.50 6.11
CA GLU A 218 -14.35 -1.61 7.52
C GLU A 218 -14.92 -0.44 8.35
N VAL A 219 -14.85 0.78 7.84
CA VAL A 219 -15.44 1.96 8.48
C VAL A 219 -16.96 1.84 8.56
N VAL A 220 -17.63 1.43 7.48
CA VAL A 220 -19.08 1.21 7.48
C VAL A 220 -19.45 0.16 8.52
N HIS A 221 -18.79 -0.99 8.52
CA HIS A 221 -19.02 -2.05 9.48
C HIS A 221 -18.87 -1.54 10.92
N ASP A 222 -17.77 -0.85 11.23
CA ASP A 222 -17.50 -0.34 12.58
C ASP A 222 -18.51 0.75 13.01
N LEU A 223 -18.97 1.60 12.09
CA LEU A 223 -20.07 2.55 12.36
C LEU A 223 -21.38 1.83 12.65
N LEU A 224 -21.73 0.79 11.88
CA LEU A 224 -22.95 0.00 12.08
C LEU A 224 -22.94 -0.70 13.44
N THR A 225 -21.83 -1.34 13.81
CA THR A 225 -21.71 -2.04 15.09
C THR A 225 -21.80 -1.09 16.27
N ARG A 226 -21.05 0.02 16.26
CA ARG A 226 -20.89 0.86 17.46
C ARG A 226 -22.00 1.88 17.67
N ARG A 227 -22.76 2.21 16.63
CA ARG A 227 -23.88 3.15 16.75
C ARG A 227 -25.20 2.44 17.01
N SER A 228 -25.28 1.12 16.76
CA SER A 228 -26.46 0.28 17.04
C SER A 228 -26.80 0.13 18.53
N THR A 229 -25.90 0.49 19.43
CA THR A 229 -26.14 0.44 20.89
C THR A 229 -26.78 1.72 21.44
N SER A 230 -27.01 2.73 20.59
CA SER A 230 -27.64 3.99 20.98
C SER A 230 -29.14 3.98 20.69
N ASP A 231 -29.95 4.59 21.57
CA ASP A 231 -31.40 4.76 21.36
C ASP A 231 -31.73 5.67 20.16
N ARG A 232 -30.75 6.41 19.64
CA ARG A 232 -30.87 7.31 18.50
C ARG A 232 -30.38 6.57 17.26
N SER A 233 -31.23 5.85 16.52
CA SER A 233 -30.82 5.08 15.31
C SER A 233 -30.22 6.01 14.23
N PRO A 234 -28.90 6.18 14.16
CA PRO A 234 -28.32 7.28 13.40
C PRO A 234 -27.96 6.81 11.99
N ARG A 235 -28.04 7.71 11.01
CA ARG A 235 -27.95 7.36 9.61
C ARG A 235 -26.50 7.06 9.18
N VAL A 236 -26.33 6.02 8.36
CA VAL A 236 -25.07 5.73 7.64
C VAL A 236 -25.37 5.60 6.15
N ASP A 237 -24.76 6.44 5.32
CA ASP A 237 -24.84 6.35 3.86
C ASP A 237 -23.52 5.83 3.30
N TRP A 238 -23.56 4.77 2.49
CA TRP A 238 -22.40 4.23 1.78
C TRP A 238 -22.56 4.46 0.27
N VAL A 239 -21.75 5.36 -0.27
CA VAL A 239 -21.82 5.83 -1.65
C VAL A 239 -20.56 5.42 -2.41
N THR A 240 -20.69 4.77 -3.56
CA THR A 240 -19.54 4.42 -4.39
C THR A 240 -19.75 4.64 -5.88
N ARG A 241 -18.67 5.05 -6.56
CA ARG A 241 -18.58 5.16 -8.02
C ARG A 241 -18.56 3.80 -8.71
N SER A 242 -18.07 2.77 -8.03
CA SER A 242 -17.97 1.39 -8.54
C SER A 242 -19.36 0.86 -8.90
N ALA A 243 -19.44 -0.04 -9.89
CA ALA A 243 -20.74 -0.57 -10.35
C ALA A 243 -21.48 -1.38 -9.27
N GLY A 244 -20.79 -1.80 -8.21
CA GLY A 244 -21.34 -2.49 -7.06
C GLY A 244 -20.35 -2.50 -5.89
N PHE A 245 -20.75 -3.18 -4.81
CA PHE A 245 -19.89 -3.51 -3.67
C PHE A 245 -19.33 -4.92 -3.89
N PHE A 246 -18.30 -5.02 -4.73
CA PHE A 246 -17.77 -6.32 -5.15
C PHE A 246 -16.67 -6.82 -4.22
N PRO A 247 -16.62 -8.14 -3.97
CA PRO A 247 -15.52 -8.71 -3.24
C PRO A 247 -14.23 -8.63 -4.05
N MET A 248 -13.10 -8.66 -3.36
CA MET A 248 -11.79 -8.89 -3.96
C MET A 248 -11.68 -10.34 -4.45
N GLU A 249 -11.00 -10.56 -5.57
CA GLU A 249 -10.70 -11.90 -6.07
C GLU A 249 -9.72 -12.59 -5.11
N TYR A 250 -10.17 -13.68 -4.48
CA TYR A 250 -9.40 -14.44 -3.49
C TYR A 250 -9.36 -15.95 -3.78
N SER A 251 -9.78 -16.36 -4.98
CA SER A 251 -9.63 -17.76 -5.39
C SER A 251 -8.17 -18.12 -5.56
N LYS A 252 -7.82 -19.38 -5.27
CA LYS A 252 -6.45 -19.90 -5.36
C LYS A 252 -5.81 -19.73 -6.74
N LEU A 253 -6.62 -19.69 -7.81
CA LEU A 253 -6.13 -19.43 -9.17
C LEU A 253 -5.91 -17.92 -9.39
N GLY A 254 -6.85 -17.08 -8.94
CA GLY A 254 -6.69 -15.62 -8.98
C GLY A 254 -5.44 -15.16 -8.23
N LEU A 255 -5.18 -15.72 -7.04
CA LEU A 255 -4.04 -15.38 -6.20
C LEU A 255 -2.68 -15.68 -6.85
N GLN A 256 -2.59 -16.52 -7.90
CA GLN A 256 -1.33 -16.72 -8.62
C GLN A 256 -0.85 -15.44 -9.33
N HIS A 257 -1.67 -14.39 -9.46
CA HIS A 257 -1.23 -13.08 -9.96
C HIS A 257 -0.37 -12.29 -8.95
N PHE A 258 -0.27 -12.74 -7.70
CA PHE A 258 0.57 -12.12 -6.66
C PHE A 258 1.86 -12.92 -6.46
N THR A 259 2.55 -13.22 -7.55
CA THR A 259 3.76 -14.07 -7.58
C THR A 259 4.92 -13.44 -8.35
N PRO A 260 6.15 -13.92 -8.14
CA PRO A 260 7.31 -13.55 -8.95
C PRO A 260 7.06 -13.71 -10.45
N GLU A 261 6.42 -14.81 -10.88
CA GLU A 261 6.20 -15.14 -12.28
C GLU A 261 5.24 -14.17 -12.97
N TYR A 262 4.17 -13.77 -12.28
CA TYR A 262 3.26 -12.76 -12.82
C TYR A 262 3.96 -11.40 -12.91
N THR A 263 4.77 -11.05 -11.90
CA THR A 263 5.57 -9.81 -11.89
C THR A 263 6.53 -9.78 -13.07
N ASP A 264 7.26 -10.87 -13.32
CA ASP A 264 8.18 -11.01 -14.45
C ASP A 264 7.44 -10.91 -15.80
N TYR A 265 6.31 -11.61 -15.92
CA TYR A 265 5.46 -11.52 -17.12
C TYR A 265 5.01 -10.09 -17.39
N VAL A 266 4.46 -9.39 -16.39
CA VAL A 266 4.05 -7.99 -16.55
C VAL A 266 5.24 -7.11 -16.90
N TYR A 267 6.41 -7.35 -16.31
CA TYR A 267 7.61 -6.59 -16.61
C TYR A 267 8.03 -6.71 -18.08
N ASP A 268 7.89 -7.89 -18.69
CA ASP A 268 8.25 -8.13 -20.09
C ASP A 268 7.27 -7.58 -21.12
N LEU A 269 6.05 -7.20 -20.70
CA LEU A 269 5.08 -6.58 -21.60
C LEU A 269 5.56 -5.20 -22.09
N PRO A 270 5.19 -4.75 -23.30
CA PRO A 270 5.38 -3.36 -23.71
C PRO A 270 4.63 -2.40 -22.78
N GLN A 271 5.22 -1.24 -22.47
CA GLN A 271 4.63 -0.28 -21.52
C GLN A 271 3.16 0.12 -21.84
N PRO A 272 2.75 0.36 -23.11
CA PRO A 272 1.35 0.64 -23.42
C PRO A 272 0.38 -0.50 -23.04
N VAL A 273 0.84 -1.75 -23.12
CA VAL A 273 0.05 -2.92 -22.71
C VAL A 273 -0.09 -2.95 -21.19
N LYS A 274 0.98 -2.64 -20.44
CA LYS A 274 0.93 -2.53 -18.97
C LYS A 274 -0.06 -1.45 -18.52
N ASP A 275 0.01 -0.29 -19.17
CA ASP A 275 -0.83 0.88 -18.87
C ASP A 275 -2.32 0.63 -19.16
N GLU A 276 -2.65 -0.29 -20.07
CA GLU A 276 -4.01 -0.79 -20.29
C GLU A 276 -4.39 -1.92 -19.32
N LEU A 277 -3.50 -2.87 -19.08
CA LEU A 277 -3.76 -4.07 -18.28
C LEU A 277 -4.01 -3.73 -16.81
N ILE A 278 -3.07 -3.04 -16.17
CA ILE A 278 -3.05 -2.87 -14.70
C ILE A 278 -4.31 -2.16 -14.17
N PRO A 279 -4.83 -1.07 -14.80
CA PRO A 279 -6.06 -0.44 -14.34
C PRO A 279 -7.29 -1.36 -14.41
N ASN A 280 -7.29 -2.35 -15.30
CA ASN A 280 -8.37 -3.33 -15.49
C ASN A 280 -8.28 -4.54 -14.53
N GLN A 281 -7.31 -4.54 -13.62
CA GLN A 281 -7.12 -5.58 -12.61
C GLN A 281 -7.51 -5.12 -11.20
N ASP A 282 -8.37 -4.10 -11.10
CA ASP A 282 -8.84 -3.56 -9.83
C ASP A 282 -9.50 -4.61 -8.93
N ILE A 283 -10.21 -5.59 -9.50
CA ILE A 283 -10.81 -6.70 -8.74
C ILE A 283 -9.79 -7.53 -7.96
N LEU A 284 -8.53 -7.58 -8.40
CA LEU A 284 -7.48 -8.33 -7.72
C LEU A 284 -7.08 -7.68 -6.38
N TYR A 285 -7.18 -6.35 -6.24
CA TYR A 285 -6.56 -5.64 -5.10
C TYR A 285 -7.35 -4.44 -4.54
N LYS A 286 -8.49 -4.06 -5.13
CA LYS A 286 -9.33 -2.93 -4.69
C LYS A 286 -10.72 -3.34 -4.20
N GLY A 287 -11.03 -4.64 -4.20
CA GLY A 287 -12.31 -5.16 -3.74
C GLY A 287 -12.45 -5.12 -2.22
N ILE A 288 -13.59 -5.64 -1.74
CA ILE A 288 -13.86 -5.82 -0.31
C ILE A 288 -13.49 -7.26 0.05
N ASP A 289 -12.86 -7.48 1.19
CA ASP A 289 -12.68 -8.83 1.70
C ASP A 289 -14.05 -9.55 1.86
N PRO A 290 -14.23 -10.78 1.33
CA PRO A 290 -15.50 -11.49 1.41
C PRO A 290 -16.06 -11.65 2.83
N GLU A 291 -15.20 -11.82 3.84
CA GLU A 291 -15.63 -11.92 5.23
C GLU A 291 -16.15 -10.58 5.75
N THR A 292 -15.47 -9.48 5.43
CA THR A 292 -15.91 -8.12 5.76
C THR A 292 -17.26 -7.80 5.12
N SER A 293 -17.45 -8.16 3.84
CA SER A 293 -18.73 -8.01 3.15
C SER A 293 -19.84 -8.83 3.85
N THR A 294 -19.53 -10.05 4.27
CA THR A 294 -20.46 -10.93 4.99
C THR A 294 -20.85 -10.30 6.33
N ARG A 295 -19.88 -9.83 7.11
CA ARG A 295 -20.11 -9.19 8.41
C ARG A 295 -20.99 -7.94 8.32
N ILE A 296 -20.82 -7.12 7.28
CA ILE A 296 -21.70 -5.96 7.04
C ILE A 296 -23.14 -6.44 6.83
N TYR A 297 -23.33 -7.41 5.94
CA TYR A 297 -24.67 -7.92 5.63
C TYR A 297 -25.34 -8.56 6.85
N ASP A 298 -24.60 -9.39 7.60
CA ASP A 298 -25.09 -10.05 8.81
C ASP A 298 -25.48 -8.99 9.87
N THR A 299 -24.66 -7.96 10.07
CA THR A 299 -24.96 -6.84 10.97
C THR A 299 -26.25 -6.13 10.58
N LEU A 300 -26.43 -5.81 9.29
CA LEU A 300 -27.65 -5.17 8.79
C LEU A 300 -28.88 -6.06 9.00
N TYR A 301 -28.75 -7.36 8.73
CA TYR A 301 -29.82 -8.31 8.91
C TYR A 301 -30.24 -8.41 10.38
N GLU A 302 -29.28 -8.56 11.30
CA GLU A 302 -29.53 -8.62 12.74
C GLU A 302 -30.21 -7.34 13.29
N GLN A 303 -29.79 -6.17 12.81
CA GLN A 303 -30.40 -4.89 13.17
C GLN A 303 -31.84 -4.77 12.67
N SER A 304 -32.18 -5.42 11.55
CA SER A 304 -33.54 -5.41 10.99
C SER A 304 -34.54 -6.30 11.74
N ILE A 305 -34.08 -7.18 12.64
CA ILE A 305 -34.93 -8.13 13.36
C ILE A 305 -36.08 -7.40 14.07
N GLY A 306 -37.30 -7.90 13.88
CA GLY A 306 -38.51 -7.30 14.44
C GLY A 306 -39.10 -6.18 13.59
N GLY A 307 -38.67 -6.04 12.33
CA GLY A 307 -39.16 -4.99 11.41
C GLY A 307 -38.55 -3.62 11.69
N ARG A 308 -37.40 -3.58 12.37
CA ARG A 308 -36.62 -2.36 12.59
C ARG A 308 -35.94 -1.97 11.29
N ASP A 309 -35.78 -0.67 11.07
CA ASP A 309 -34.97 -0.13 9.98
C ASP A 309 -33.57 0.19 10.53
N PRO A 310 -32.49 -0.40 10.01
CA PRO A 310 -31.13 -0.05 10.43
C PRO A 310 -30.74 1.40 10.08
N ASN A 311 -31.56 2.14 9.33
CA ASN A 311 -31.34 3.53 8.90
C ASN A 311 -30.06 3.68 8.07
N VAL A 312 -29.90 2.80 7.06
CA VAL A 312 -28.72 2.73 6.20
C VAL A 312 -29.09 2.98 4.74
N GLY A 313 -28.34 3.86 4.08
CA GLY A 313 -28.39 4.05 2.63
C GLY A 313 -27.18 3.39 1.97
N MET A 314 -27.37 2.61 0.91
CA MET A 314 -26.28 2.06 0.10
C MET A 314 -26.57 2.30 -1.36
N ILE A 315 -25.65 2.97 -2.08
CA ILE A 315 -25.82 3.24 -3.50
C ILE A 315 -24.50 3.10 -4.27
N ALA A 316 -24.56 2.27 -5.32
CA ALA A 316 -23.46 2.05 -6.24
C ALA A 316 -23.60 2.93 -7.50
N ALA A 317 -22.64 2.81 -8.41
CA ALA A 317 -22.57 3.53 -9.68
C ALA A 317 -22.75 5.05 -9.53
N THR A 318 -22.39 5.62 -8.38
CA THR A 318 -22.68 7.01 -8.01
C THR A 318 -21.38 7.78 -7.82
N GLU A 319 -21.20 8.80 -8.65
CA GLU A 319 -20.07 9.73 -8.53
C GLU A 319 -20.47 10.91 -7.64
N VAL A 320 -19.64 11.21 -6.64
CA VAL A 320 -19.77 12.42 -5.81
C VAL A 320 -18.95 13.52 -6.45
N GLY A 321 -19.62 14.58 -6.92
CA GLY A 321 -18.99 15.69 -7.62
C GLY A 321 -18.59 16.84 -6.70
N ALA A 322 -19.36 17.10 -5.65
CA ALA A 322 -19.12 18.18 -4.70
C ALA A 322 -19.64 17.82 -3.30
N VAL A 323 -18.98 18.38 -2.29
CA VAL A 323 -19.44 18.39 -0.91
C VAL A 323 -19.37 19.84 -0.43
N GLU A 324 -20.51 20.41 -0.09
CA GLU A 324 -20.64 21.82 0.27
C GLU A 324 -21.17 21.97 1.70
N PRO A 325 -20.51 22.76 2.57
CA PRO A 325 -21.05 23.07 3.88
C PRO A 325 -22.43 23.73 3.76
N THR A 326 -23.39 23.22 4.52
CA THR A 326 -24.68 23.86 4.73
C THR A 326 -24.71 24.51 6.12
N GLY A 327 -25.70 25.37 6.37
CA GLY A 327 -25.85 26.00 7.68
C GLY A 327 -26.06 24.95 8.79
N GLY A 328 -25.46 25.17 9.96
CA GLY A 328 -25.67 24.30 11.13
C GLY A 328 -24.72 23.12 11.27
N GLY A 329 -23.56 23.13 10.58
CA GLY A 329 -22.54 22.08 10.71
C GLY A 329 -22.88 20.81 9.92
N ARG A 330 -23.55 20.98 8.79
CA ARG A 330 -23.94 19.88 7.88
C ARG A 330 -23.29 20.08 6.52
N TYR A 331 -23.36 19.05 5.69
CA TYR A 331 -22.79 19.02 4.36
C TYR A 331 -23.81 18.49 3.38
N ARG A 332 -23.98 19.20 2.27
CA ARG A 332 -24.70 18.73 1.09
C ARG A 332 -23.72 17.96 0.21
N VAL A 333 -24.09 16.73 -0.14
CA VAL A 333 -23.32 15.85 -1.03
C VAL A 333 -24.03 15.78 -2.36
N ASP A 334 -23.43 16.34 -3.42
CA ASP A 334 -23.98 16.34 -4.77
C ASP A 334 -23.44 15.15 -5.58
N CYS A 335 -24.39 14.35 -6.08
CA CYS A 335 -24.15 13.04 -6.68
C CYS A 335 -24.70 12.95 -8.11
N ARG A 336 -24.07 12.11 -8.93
CA ARG A 336 -24.59 11.69 -10.24
C ARG A 336 -24.53 10.17 -10.36
N HIS A 337 -25.69 9.53 -10.52
CA HIS A 337 -25.78 8.10 -10.80
C HIS A 337 -25.42 7.84 -12.27
N ARG A 338 -24.32 7.15 -12.52
CA ARG A 338 -23.65 7.03 -13.83
C ARG A 338 -24.41 6.16 -14.84
N GLN A 339 -25.23 5.22 -14.38
CA GLN A 339 -25.99 4.34 -15.26
C GLN A 339 -27.31 4.96 -15.72
N THR A 340 -27.99 5.70 -14.84
CA THR A 340 -29.29 6.35 -15.14
C THR A 340 -29.13 7.82 -15.55
N ASP A 341 -27.89 8.32 -15.50
CA ASP A 341 -27.54 9.72 -15.72
C ASP A 341 -28.36 10.71 -14.86
N THR A 342 -28.64 10.33 -13.61
CA THR A 342 -29.53 11.11 -12.73
C THR A 342 -28.71 11.83 -11.66
N GLY A 343 -28.84 13.16 -11.61
CA GLY A 343 -28.30 13.98 -10.53
C GLY A 343 -29.21 13.98 -9.30
N PHE A 344 -28.63 13.87 -8.11
CA PHE A 344 -29.34 13.98 -6.83
C PHE A 344 -28.41 14.52 -5.74
N ALA A 345 -28.98 14.92 -4.61
CA ALA A 345 -28.21 15.39 -3.46
C ALA A 345 -28.86 14.94 -2.15
N PHE A 346 -28.06 14.82 -1.11
CA PHE A 346 -28.49 14.55 0.26
C PHE A 346 -27.63 15.33 1.26
N GLU A 347 -28.08 15.43 2.51
CA GLU A 347 -27.35 16.09 3.58
C GLU A 347 -26.85 15.08 4.62
N THR A 348 -25.68 15.35 5.18
CA THR A 348 -25.04 14.54 6.24
C THR A 348 -24.28 15.45 7.21
N ASP A 349 -24.06 15.02 8.45
CA ASP A 349 -23.26 15.79 9.41
C ASP A 349 -21.76 15.58 9.20
N ALA A 350 -21.35 14.41 8.71
CA ALA A 350 -19.95 14.09 8.41
C ALA A 350 -19.78 13.29 7.10
N VAL A 351 -18.61 13.42 6.48
CA VAL A 351 -18.20 12.72 5.25
C VAL A 351 -16.85 12.05 5.45
N ILE A 352 -16.79 10.74 5.26
CA ILE A 352 -15.57 9.94 5.36
C ILE A 352 -15.16 9.47 3.96
N LEU A 353 -13.97 9.87 3.53
CA LEU A 353 -13.44 9.58 2.19
C LEU A 353 -12.61 8.29 2.22
N GLY A 354 -13.19 7.20 1.73
CA GLY A 354 -12.49 5.95 1.38
C GLY A 354 -11.97 5.97 -0.05
N THR A 355 -11.31 7.05 -0.44
CA THR A 355 -10.89 7.34 -1.82
C THR A 355 -9.50 6.81 -2.18
N GLY A 356 -8.91 6.00 -1.29
CA GLY A 356 -7.67 5.27 -1.53
C GLY A 356 -6.42 6.12 -1.40
N TYR A 357 -5.32 5.63 -1.97
CA TYR A 357 -4.00 6.23 -1.82
C TYR A 357 -3.31 6.39 -3.18
N HIS A 358 -2.40 7.36 -3.25
CA HIS A 358 -1.55 7.61 -4.41
C HIS A 358 -0.07 7.66 -4.00
N ARG A 359 0.83 7.52 -4.97
CA ARG A 359 2.29 7.43 -4.77
C ARG A 359 3.00 8.54 -5.54
N PRO A 360 2.97 9.79 -5.05
CA PRO A 360 3.67 10.87 -5.72
C PRO A 360 5.19 10.68 -5.55
N THR A 361 5.97 11.10 -6.55
CA THR A 361 7.43 11.18 -6.39
C THR A 361 7.76 12.09 -5.18
N PRO A 362 8.53 11.62 -4.20
CA PRO A 362 8.83 12.41 -3.02
C PRO A 362 9.67 13.66 -3.34
N GLY A 363 9.32 14.80 -2.73
CA GLY A 363 10.01 16.07 -2.98
C GLY A 363 11.51 16.07 -2.63
N PHE A 364 11.98 15.20 -1.73
CA PHE A 364 13.40 15.08 -1.40
C PHE A 364 14.25 14.52 -2.56
N LEU A 365 13.64 13.97 -3.61
CA LEU A 365 14.35 13.53 -4.82
C LEU A 365 14.55 14.66 -5.84
N SER A 366 14.02 15.86 -5.59
CA SER A 366 14.06 16.97 -6.57
C SER A 366 15.48 17.33 -7.01
N SER A 367 16.47 17.20 -6.12
CA SER A 367 17.87 17.47 -6.43
C SER A 367 18.52 16.37 -7.30
N LEU A 368 17.97 15.16 -7.29
CA LEU A 368 18.38 14.06 -8.18
C LEU A 368 17.62 14.06 -9.50
N GLU A 369 16.52 14.82 -9.61
CA GLU A 369 15.60 14.83 -10.75
C GLU A 369 16.29 14.88 -12.13
N PRO A 370 17.31 15.72 -12.38
CA PRO A 370 17.99 15.75 -13.69
C PRO A 370 18.72 14.46 -14.08
N ARG A 371 18.93 13.56 -13.11
CA ARG A 371 19.69 12.31 -13.24
C ARG A 371 18.77 11.08 -13.28
N LEU A 372 17.50 11.22 -12.93
CA LEU A 372 16.53 10.12 -12.91
C LEU A 372 15.97 9.87 -14.31
N ALA A 373 15.89 8.61 -14.71
CA ALA A 373 15.15 8.22 -15.90
C ALA A 373 13.64 8.15 -15.59
N ARG A 374 12.84 8.65 -16.54
CA ARG A 374 11.38 8.59 -16.50
C ARG A 374 10.82 7.98 -17.77
N ASP A 375 9.62 7.40 -17.65
CA ASP A 375 8.86 6.96 -18.80
C ASP A 375 8.07 8.11 -19.44
N ASP A 376 7.34 7.80 -20.52
CA ASP A 376 6.56 8.77 -21.29
C ASP A 376 5.39 9.41 -20.51
N GLN A 377 5.05 8.88 -19.33
CA GLN A 377 4.02 9.42 -18.42
C GLN A 377 4.62 10.12 -17.20
N ASP A 378 5.91 10.47 -17.25
CA ASP A 378 6.61 11.15 -16.16
C ASP A 378 6.66 10.32 -14.86
N ARG A 379 6.66 8.99 -14.96
CA ARG A 379 6.85 8.08 -13.82
C ARG A 379 8.30 7.60 -13.77
N LEU A 380 8.79 7.19 -12.59
CA LEU A 380 10.13 6.62 -12.47
C LEU A 380 10.29 5.41 -13.39
N ALA A 381 11.38 5.37 -14.17
CA ALA A 381 11.74 4.20 -14.96
C ALA A 381 12.40 3.16 -14.04
N VAL A 382 11.58 2.26 -13.50
CA VAL A 382 12.01 1.20 -12.59
C VAL A 382 12.37 -0.05 -13.39
N ASP A 383 13.58 -0.56 -13.21
CA ASP A 383 14.08 -1.79 -13.83
C ASP A 383 13.58 -3.05 -13.10
N ARG A 384 13.91 -4.23 -13.64
CA ARG A 384 13.41 -5.53 -13.17
C ARG A 384 13.80 -5.83 -11.72
N GLU A 385 14.96 -5.36 -11.27
CA GLU A 385 15.43 -5.57 -9.90
C GLU A 385 15.16 -4.35 -9.01
N TYR A 386 14.10 -3.59 -9.32
CA TYR A 386 13.58 -2.46 -8.55
C TYR A 386 14.50 -1.22 -8.49
N GLY A 387 15.56 -1.19 -9.29
CA GLY A 387 16.44 -0.04 -9.45
C GLY A 387 15.79 1.04 -10.32
N VAL A 388 16.01 2.31 -9.98
CA VAL A 388 15.61 3.44 -10.80
C VAL A 388 16.72 3.72 -11.80
N GLY A 389 16.39 3.67 -13.08
CA GLY A 389 17.33 3.98 -14.16
C GLY A 389 17.74 5.45 -14.14
N GLY A 390 18.83 5.75 -14.85
CA GLY A 390 19.36 7.11 -14.96
C GLY A 390 20.87 7.15 -14.91
N ASP A 391 21.42 8.36 -14.85
CA ASP A 391 22.85 8.60 -14.67
C ASP A 391 23.11 8.89 -13.19
N LEU A 392 22.94 7.90 -12.31
CA LEU A 392 23.15 8.04 -10.86
C LEU A 392 24.55 7.53 -10.46
N PRO A 393 25.18 8.12 -9.42
CA PRO A 393 26.52 7.71 -8.97
C PRO A 393 26.50 6.38 -8.18
N GLY A 394 25.31 5.92 -7.78
CA GLY A 394 25.05 4.64 -7.11
C GLY A 394 23.62 4.17 -7.38
N GLY A 395 23.24 3.05 -6.79
CA GLY A 395 21.91 2.48 -6.89
C GLY A 395 20.85 3.30 -6.13
N LEU A 396 19.70 3.48 -6.76
CA LEU A 396 18.48 3.99 -6.12
C LEU A 396 17.38 2.97 -6.35
N PHE A 397 16.97 2.27 -5.30
CA PHE A 397 15.91 1.27 -5.33
C PHE A 397 14.59 1.86 -4.83
N VAL A 398 13.47 1.29 -5.25
CA VAL A 398 12.14 1.68 -4.77
C VAL A 398 11.35 0.49 -4.25
N GLN A 399 10.47 0.76 -3.29
CA GLN A 399 9.58 -0.21 -2.68
C GLN A 399 8.15 0.31 -2.78
N ASN A 400 7.27 -0.40 -3.48
CA ASN A 400 5.86 -0.04 -3.70
C ASN A 400 5.68 1.31 -4.45
N ALA A 401 6.59 1.65 -5.36
CA ALA A 401 6.49 2.76 -6.32
C ALA A 401 6.46 2.30 -7.79
N GLU A 402 6.42 0.98 -8.02
CA GLU A 402 6.66 0.30 -9.29
C GLU A 402 5.42 -0.40 -9.87
N LEU A 403 4.21 -0.03 -9.40
CA LEU A 403 2.95 -0.63 -9.85
C LEU A 403 2.83 -0.63 -11.38
N HIS A 404 3.28 0.44 -12.05
CA HIS A 404 3.20 0.60 -13.51
C HIS A 404 4.17 -0.27 -14.31
N THR A 405 5.18 -0.86 -13.66
CA THR A 405 6.17 -1.73 -14.31
C THR A 405 6.07 -3.18 -13.88
N HIS A 406 5.72 -3.44 -12.62
CA HIS A 406 5.70 -4.77 -11.98
C HIS A 406 4.29 -5.30 -11.69
N GLY A 407 3.25 -4.49 -11.92
CA GLY A 407 1.86 -4.92 -11.79
C GLY A 407 1.35 -5.02 -10.34
N VAL A 408 0.22 -5.70 -10.19
CA VAL A 408 -0.62 -5.66 -8.97
C VAL A 408 0.05 -6.19 -7.70
N GLY A 409 1.16 -6.91 -7.82
CA GLY A 409 1.96 -7.39 -6.70
C GLY A 409 2.76 -6.30 -5.96
N ALA A 410 2.98 -5.13 -6.57
CA ALA A 410 3.78 -4.06 -5.96
C ALA A 410 3.35 -3.66 -4.52
N PRO A 411 2.06 -3.44 -4.21
CA PRO A 411 1.62 -3.17 -2.83
C PRO A 411 1.44 -4.40 -1.93
N ASP A 412 1.60 -5.62 -2.44
CA ASP A 412 1.30 -6.85 -1.70
C ASP A 412 2.42 -7.18 -0.69
N LEU A 413 2.04 -7.48 0.56
CA LEU A 413 2.96 -7.91 1.61
C LEU A 413 3.59 -9.28 1.30
N GLY A 414 2.88 -10.16 0.60
CA GLY A 414 3.34 -11.49 0.19
C GLY A 414 4.53 -11.45 -0.77
N LEU A 415 4.73 -10.34 -1.48
CA LEU A 415 5.91 -10.12 -2.33
C LEU A 415 6.97 -9.22 -1.67
N GLY A 416 6.76 -8.80 -0.42
CA GLY A 416 7.70 -7.96 0.31
C GLY A 416 9.06 -8.63 0.50
N ALA A 417 9.08 -9.84 1.06
CA ALA A 417 10.31 -10.60 1.27
C ALA A 417 11.00 -10.98 -0.05
N TYR A 418 10.23 -11.37 -1.07
CA TYR A 418 10.75 -11.61 -2.43
C TYR A 418 11.46 -10.38 -3.00
N ARG A 419 10.81 -9.22 -2.99
CA ARG A 419 11.39 -7.96 -3.48
C ARG A 419 12.64 -7.58 -2.69
N ASN A 420 12.65 -7.80 -1.37
CA ASN A 420 13.84 -7.58 -0.56
C ASN A 420 14.99 -8.52 -0.93
N ALA A 421 14.72 -9.81 -1.18
CA ALA A 421 15.73 -10.76 -1.64
C ALA A 421 16.32 -10.34 -2.99
N VAL A 422 15.50 -9.89 -3.95
CA VAL A 422 15.96 -9.36 -5.26
C VAL A 422 16.85 -8.13 -5.09
N ILE A 423 16.47 -7.19 -4.21
CA ILE A 423 17.29 -6.00 -3.94
C ILE A 423 18.63 -6.39 -3.30
N LEU A 424 18.62 -7.34 -2.35
CA LEU A 424 19.84 -7.83 -1.71
C LEU A 424 20.75 -8.59 -2.68
N ASP A 425 20.18 -9.39 -3.60
CA ASP A 425 20.92 -10.06 -4.69
C ASP A 425 21.65 -9.06 -5.59
N ARG A 426 21.08 -7.86 -5.77
CA ARG A 426 21.74 -6.79 -6.53
C ARG A 426 22.78 -6.00 -5.74
N LEU A 427 22.60 -5.87 -4.42
CA LEU A 427 23.54 -5.15 -3.54
C LEU A 427 24.75 -6.01 -3.16
N LEU A 428 24.61 -7.33 -3.14
CA LEU A 428 25.61 -8.28 -2.67
C LEU A 428 26.19 -9.07 -3.85
N ALA A 429 27.44 -9.51 -3.73
CA ALA A 429 28.03 -10.44 -4.69
C ALA A 429 27.47 -11.86 -4.54
N ASP A 430 27.16 -12.26 -3.30
CA ASP A 430 26.63 -13.57 -2.92
C ASP A 430 25.55 -13.37 -1.84
N ALA A 431 24.30 -13.10 -2.25
CA ALA A 431 23.19 -12.94 -1.30
C ALA A 431 22.76 -14.31 -0.72
N PRO A 432 22.47 -14.41 0.60
CA PRO A 432 22.11 -15.68 1.22
C PRO A 432 20.64 -16.08 1.02
N TYR A 433 19.81 -15.20 0.45
CA TYR A 433 18.39 -15.43 0.25
C TYR A 433 18.09 -15.91 -1.17
N PRO A 434 17.38 -17.04 -1.34
CA PRO A 434 16.98 -17.50 -2.66
C PRO A 434 15.99 -16.51 -3.30
N VAL A 435 16.18 -16.24 -4.59
CA VAL A 435 15.17 -15.55 -5.41
C VAL A 435 14.32 -16.62 -6.08
N ASP A 436 13.13 -16.83 -5.53
CA ASP A 436 12.21 -17.88 -5.96
C ASP A 436 11.80 -17.72 -7.43
N ARG A 437 11.72 -18.86 -8.13
CA ARG A 437 11.26 -19.00 -9.51
C ARG A 437 10.51 -20.31 -9.63
N ASP A 438 9.49 -20.35 -10.49
CA ASP A 438 8.65 -21.53 -10.73
C ASP A 438 7.88 -21.99 -9.46
N THR A 439 7.16 -21.04 -8.86
CA THR A 439 6.42 -21.18 -7.59
C THR A 439 4.93 -21.49 -7.77
N VAL A 440 4.43 -21.44 -9.01
CA VAL A 440 3.01 -21.55 -9.34
C VAL A 440 2.73 -22.54 -10.46
N PHE A 441 1.49 -22.99 -10.57
CA PHE A 441 1.08 -23.98 -11.59
C PHE A 441 0.74 -23.34 -12.95
N GLN A 442 0.52 -22.03 -12.99
CA GLN A 442 0.12 -21.29 -14.18
C GLN A 442 1.32 -20.69 -14.89
N ASP A 443 1.40 -20.90 -16.21
CA ASP A 443 2.23 -20.08 -17.09
C ASP A 443 1.46 -18.83 -17.51
N PHE A 444 2.07 -17.65 -17.35
CA PHE A 444 1.50 -16.39 -17.83
C PHE A 444 1.93 -16.05 -19.26
N ALA A 445 3.15 -16.45 -19.64
CA ALA A 445 3.71 -16.21 -20.97
C ALA A 445 3.49 -17.42 -21.91
N PRO A 446 3.11 -17.19 -23.19
CA PRO A 446 3.03 -18.26 -24.20
C PRO A 446 4.34 -19.04 -24.36
N GLU A 447 5.49 -18.38 -24.25
CA GLU A 447 6.83 -18.97 -24.31
C GLU A 447 7.05 -19.97 -23.18
N ALA A 448 6.66 -19.59 -21.95
CA ALA A 448 6.76 -20.45 -20.77
C ALA A 448 5.90 -21.70 -20.95
N TYR A 449 4.63 -21.54 -21.32
CA TYR A 449 3.73 -22.66 -21.60
C TYR A 449 4.24 -23.58 -22.72
N ALA A 450 4.68 -23.00 -23.84
CA ALA A 450 5.14 -23.76 -24.99
C ALA A 450 6.43 -24.55 -24.72
N SER A 451 7.25 -24.13 -23.75
CA SER A 451 8.53 -24.78 -23.43
C SER A 451 8.37 -26.19 -22.87
N HIS A 452 7.27 -26.47 -22.15
CA HIS A 452 6.98 -27.78 -21.55
C HIS A 452 5.74 -28.47 -22.13
N ALA A 453 4.89 -27.74 -22.85
CA ALA A 453 3.73 -28.33 -23.52
C ALA A 453 4.15 -29.36 -24.61
N PRO A 454 3.53 -30.55 -24.67
CA PRO A 454 3.83 -31.55 -25.70
C PRO A 454 3.62 -31.01 -27.13
N GLY A 455 4.70 -30.92 -27.90
CA GLY A 455 4.67 -30.35 -29.26
C GLY A 455 4.52 -28.82 -29.29
N GLY A 456 4.76 -28.15 -28.16
CA GLY A 456 4.71 -26.70 -28.02
C GLY A 456 5.71 -25.99 -28.92
N ARG A 457 5.25 -24.90 -29.53
CA ARG A 457 6.07 -23.95 -30.29
C ARG A 457 5.37 -22.60 -30.31
N VAL A 458 6.11 -21.53 -30.03
CA VAL A 458 5.66 -20.17 -30.31
C VAL A 458 5.69 -19.97 -31.82
N ARG A 459 4.66 -19.33 -32.37
CA ARG A 459 4.64 -18.98 -33.79
C ARG A 459 5.36 -17.65 -33.94
N ASP A 460 6.32 -17.59 -34.87
CA ASP A 460 6.84 -16.31 -35.34
C ASP A 460 5.71 -15.63 -36.12
N ASP A 461 4.97 -14.72 -35.48
CA ASP A 461 4.03 -13.87 -36.20
C ASP A 461 4.84 -12.81 -36.96
N ASP A 462 4.84 -12.93 -38.29
CA ASP A 462 5.42 -11.96 -39.22
C ASP A 462 4.75 -10.59 -38.97
N PRO A 463 5.50 -9.52 -38.65
CA PRO A 463 4.95 -8.21 -38.24
C PRO A 463 4.17 -7.45 -39.32
N THR A 464 3.79 -8.11 -40.43
CA THR A 464 3.07 -7.52 -41.56
C THR A 464 1.57 -7.76 -41.56
N THR A 465 1.00 -8.45 -40.57
CA THR A 465 -0.45 -8.61 -40.46
C THR A 465 -1.04 -7.51 -39.57
N PRO A 466 -1.85 -6.56 -40.11
CA PRO A 466 -2.49 -5.54 -39.28
C PRO A 466 -3.48 -6.20 -38.31
N PRO A 467 -3.64 -5.68 -37.07
CA PRO A 467 -4.68 -6.16 -36.18
C PRO A 467 -6.03 -5.99 -36.88
N ALA A 468 -6.81 -7.07 -36.93
CA ALA A 468 -8.17 -7.01 -37.44
C ALA A 468 -8.94 -5.96 -36.63
N ALA A 469 -9.45 -4.94 -37.31
CA ALA A 469 -10.26 -3.89 -36.71
C ALA A 469 -11.39 -4.53 -35.90
N GLY A 470 -11.36 -4.34 -34.59
CA GLY A 470 -12.38 -4.83 -33.67
C GLY A 470 -13.75 -4.32 -34.08
N GLN A 471 -14.64 -5.25 -34.42
CA GLN A 471 -16.08 -4.98 -34.38
C GLN A 471 -16.49 -4.76 -32.92
N PRO A 472 -17.44 -3.84 -32.64
CA PRO A 472 -17.90 -3.63 -31.29
C PRO A 472 -18.66 -4.87 -30.79
N ASN A 473 -18.23 -5.42 -29.65
CA ASN A 473 -18.95 -6.46 -28.93
C ASN A 473 -20.24 -5.86 -28.33
N ASP A 474 -21.35 -6.11 -29.02
CA ASP A 474 -22.65 -6.26 -28.36
C ASP A 474 -22.61 -7.56 -27.54
N HIS A 475 -22.65 -7.46 -26.21
CA HIS A 475 -23.03 -8.59 -25.36
C HIS A 475 -24.12 -8.19 -24.36
N HIS A 476 -25.36 -8.42 -24.80
CA HIS A 476 -26.40 -8.99 -23.97
C HIS A 476 -26.08 -10.48 -23.73
N GLN A 477 -25.87 -10.89 -22.48
CA GLN A 477 -26.69 -11.88 -21.74
C GLN A 477 -26.11 -12.13 -20.35
#